data_AF-A0A7V9TNW8-F1
#
_entry.id   AF-A0A7V9TNW8-F1
#
_cell.length_a   1.000
_cell.length_b   1.000
_cell.length_c   1.000
_cell.angle_alpha   90.00
_cell.angle_beta   90.00
_cell.angle_gamma   90.00
#
_symmetry.space_group_name_H-M   'P 1'
#
loop_
_entity.id
_entity.type
_entity.pdbx_description
1 polymer ?
#
loop_
_entity_poly.entity_id
_entity_poly.type
_entity_poly.pdbx_seq_one_letter_code
_entity_poly.pdbx_strand_id
1 'polypeptide(L)'
;FNIVEGCGANSAREFARFLEISCKSAMELESQLELARDYGVISPECWIDLNDRVIALRRMLWVLREKVLTPSIQNSKLPTRNSKLKTSL
;
A
#
# COMPACT_ATOMS: atom_id res chain seq x y z
N PHE A 1 10.61 8.95 -3.86
CA PHE A 1 11.63 7.92 -3.56
C PHE A 1 11.12 6.82 -2.64
N ASN A 2 10.41 7.16 -1.55
CA ASN A 2 9.87 6.21 -0.56
C ASN A 2 9.31 4.87 -1.09
N ILE A 3 8.45 4.86 -2.11
CA ILE A 3 7.88 3.61 -2.66
C ILE A 3 8.99 2.70 -3.22
N VAL A 4 9.89 3.25 -4.04
CA VAL A 4 10.98 2.50 -4.68
C VAL A 4 11.99 2.02 -3.64
N GLU A 5 12.34 2.88 -2.68
CA GLU A 5 13.23 2.50 -1.56
C GLU A 5 12.60 1.38 -0.72
N GLY A 6 11.30 1.47 -0.46
CA GLY A 6 10.55 0.45 0.27
C GLY A 6 10.41 -0.87 -0.47
N CYS A 7 10.37 -0.88 -1.81
CA CYS A 7 10.36 -2.12 -2.59
C CYS A 7 11.63 -2.97 -2.39
N GLY A 8 12.74 -2.35 -1.99
CA GLY A 8 13.98 -3.05 -1.63
C GLY A 8 14.07 -3.48 -0.15
N ALA A 9 13.02 -3.28 0.64
CA ALA A 9 13.02 -3.57 2.07
C ALA A 9 13.14 -5.07 2.37
N ASN A 10 13.79 -5.39 3.50
CA ASN A 10 14.04 -6.79 3.89
C ASN A 10 12.83 -7.45 4.56
N SER A 11 11.76 -6.69 4.81
CA SER A 11 10.54 -7.21 5.42
C SER A 11 9.29 -6.43 5.00
N ALA A 12 8.14 -7.09 5.06
CA ALA A 12 6.85 -6.46 4.85
C ALA A 12 6.60 -5.29 5.81
N ARG A 13 7.05 -5.41 7.07
CA ARG A 13 6.93 -4.33 8.07
C ARG A 13 7.73 -3.11 7.67
N GLU A 14 8.95 -3.31 7.18
CA GLU A 14 9.81 -2.22 6.72
C GLU A 14 9.23 -1.58 5.46
N PHE A 15 8.74 -2.37 4.49
CA PHE A 15 8.06 -1.82 3.31
C PHE A 15 6.82 -1.00 3.70
N ALA A 16 6.00 -1.50 4.64
CA ALA A 16 4.84 -0.79 5.15
C ALA A 16 5.18 0.56 5.80
N ARG A 17 6.37 0.69 6.40
CA ARG A 17 6.88 1.97 6.93
C ARG A 17 7.17 2.96 5.81
N PHE A 18 7.79 2.53 4.71
CA PHE A 18 8.01 3.39 3.54
C PHE A 18 6.69 3.81 2.88
N LEU A 19 5.69 2.92 2.83
CA LEU A 19 4.35 3.26 2.37
C LEU A 19 3.66 4.29 3.29
N GLU A 20 3.86 4.19 4.60
CA GLU A 20 3.36 5.19 5.56
C GLU A 20 4.01 6.56 5.35
N ILE A 21 5.32 6.62 5.11
CA ILE A 21 6.01 7.88 4.78
C ILE A 21 5.45 8.46 3.48
N SER A 22 5.20 7.61 2.48
CA SER A 22 4.59 8.02 1.21
C SER A 22 3.18 8.62 1.41
N CYS A 23 2.36 8.03 2.29
CA CYS A 23 1.07 8.61 2.67
C CYS A 23 1.21 9.97 3.36
N LYS A 24 2.17 10.14 4.27
CA LYS A 24 2.43 11.42 4.95
C LYS A 24 2.83 12.51 3.96
N SER A 25 3.73 12.21 3.02
CA SER A 25 4.09 13.14 1.94
C SER A 25 2.90 13.52 1.05
N ALA A 26 1.98 12.58 0.79
CA ALA A 26 0.75 12.90 0.05
C ALA A 26 -0.17 13.86 0.82
N MET A 27 -0.28 13.70 2.15
CA MET A 27 -1.04 14.62 3.00
C MET A 27 -0.42 16.02 3.05
N GLU A 28 0.91 16.11 3.11
CA GLU A 28 1.62 17.39 3.02
C GLU A 28 1.35 18.09 1.69
N LEU A 29 1.36 17.35 0.58
CA LEU A 29 1.04 17.88 -0.74
C LEU A 29 -0.43 18.33 -0.85
N GLU A 30 -1.38 17.59 -0.27
CA GLU A 30 -2.80 17.97 -0.18
C GLU A 30 -2.95 19.37 0.47
N SER A 31 -2.31 19.59 1.63
CA SER A 31 -2.30 20.91 2.29
C SER A 31 -1.59 22.00 1.47
N GLN A 32 -0.49 21.68 0.79
CA GLN A 32 0.20 22.64 -0.08
C GLN A 32 -0.66 23.05 -1.29
N LEU A 33 -1.42 22.12 -1.87
CA LEU A 33 -2.35 22.40 -2.96
C LEU A 33 -3.49 23.32 -2.51
N GLU A 34 -4.05 23.09 -1.31
CA GLU A 34 -5.05 23.98 -0.72
C GLU A 34 -4.52 25.41 -0.56
N LEU A 35 -3.31 25.57 0.00
CA LEU A 35 -2.68 26.88 0.13
C LEU A 35 -2.39 27.53 -1.23
N ALA A 36 -1.93 26.74 -2.21
CA ALA A 36 -1.66 27.24 -3.55
C ALA A 36 -2.93 27.76 -4.24
N ARG A 37 -4.08 27.11 -4.03
CA ARG A 37 -5.39 27.61 -4.48
C ARG A 37 -5.73 28.91 -3.76
N ASP A 38 -5.62 28.94 -2.44
CA ASP A 38 -6.04 30.08 -1.61
C ASP A 38 -5.22 31.35 -1.89
N TYR A 39 -3.94 31.19 -2.23
CA TYR A 39 -3.08 32.30 -2.67
C TYR A 39 -3.17 32.62 -4.17
N GLY A 40 -4.01 31.93 -4.93
CA GLY A 40 -4.18 32.15 -6.37
C GLY A 40 -2.98 31.73 -7.21
N VAL A 41 -2.11 30.87 -6.70
CA VAL A 41 -0.97 30.29 -7.44
C VAL A 41 -1.46 29.29 -8.50
N ILE A 42 -2.55 28.58 -8.21
CA ILE A 42 -3.24 27.68 -9.14
C ILE A 42 -4.73 28.01 -9.19
N SER A 43 -5.37 27.72 -10.33
CA SER A 43 -6.82 27.90 -10.47
C SER A 43 -7.61 26.86 -9.65
N PRO A 44 -8.87 27.14 -9.28
CA PRO A 44 -9.72 26.17 -8.60
C PRO A 44 -9.87 24.85 -9.37
N GLU A 45 -9.96 24.89 -10.69
CA GLU A 45 -10.09 23.70 -11.55
C GLU A 45 -8.82 22.87 -11.54
N CYS A 46 -7.65 23.53 -11.57
CA CYS A 46 -6.35 22.87 -11.44
C CYS A 46 -6.21 22.22 -10.05
N TRP A 47 -6.63 22.92 -9.00
CA TRP A 47 -6.65 22.38 -7.65
C TRP A 47 -7.53 21.14 -7.54
N ILE A 48 -8.75 21.15 -8.11
CA ILE A 48 -9.65 19.99 -8.09
C ILE A 48 -8.99 18.77 -8.72
N ASP A 49 -8.47 18.90 -9.96
CA ASP A 49 -7.83 17.77 -10.67
C ASP A 49 -6.61 17.23 -9.91
N LEU A 50 -5.73 18.12 -9.40
CA LEU A 50 -4.55 17.70 -8.67
C LEU A 50 -4.90 17.06 -7.32
N ASN A 51 -5.84 17.66 -6.58
CA ASN A 51 -6.24 17.16 -5.28
C ASN A 51 -6.92 15.80 -5.37
N ASP A 52 -7.78 15.58 -6.36
CA ASP A 52 -8.43 14.29 -6.60
C ASP A 52 -7.40 13.18 -6.88
N ARG A 53 -6.34 13.49 -7.65
CA ARG A 53 -5.23 12.56 -7.91
C ARG A 53 -4.45 12.25 -6.64
N VAL A 54 -4.17 13.25 -5.80
CA VAL A 54 -3.48 13.06 -4.51
C VAL A 54 -4.31 12.19 -3.58
N ILE A 55 -5.62 12.43 -3.47
CA ILE A 55 -6.54 11.62 -2.68
C ILE A 55 -6.57 10.17 -3.19
N ALA A 56 -6.66 9.97 -4.51
CA ALA A 56 -6.64 8.64 -5.12
C ALA A 56 -5.34 7.89 -4.79
N LEU A 57 -4.19 8.55 -4.94
CA LEU A 57 -2.88 7.98 -4.59
C LEU A 57 -2.79 7.61 -3.12
N ARG A 58 -3.24 8.50 -2.22
CA ARG A 58 -3.26 8.25 -0.76
C ARG A 58 -4.11 7.02 -0.42
N ARG A 59 -5.28 6.86 -1.04
CA ARG A 59 -6.13 5.67 -0.88
C ARG A 59 -5.44 4.39 -1.37
N MET A 60 -4.81 4.43 -2.53
CA MET A 60 -4.08 3.29 -3.08
C MET A 60 -2.92 2.86 -2.17
N LEU A 61 -2.15 3.83 -1.66
CA LEU A 61 -1.05 3.58 -0.73
C LEU A 61 -1.52 3.00 0.59
N TRP A 62 -2.65 3.48 1.13
CA TRP A 62 -3.25 2.94 2.35
C TRP A 62 -3.63 1.47 2.19
N VAL A 63 -4.39 1.14 1.15
CA VAL A 63 -4.81 -0.24 0.86
C VAL A 63 -3.61 -1.15 0.60
N LEU A 64 -2.59 -0.66 -0.11
CA LEU A 64 -1.36 -1.41 -0.33
C LEU A 64 -0.64 -1.70 1.00
N ARG A 65 -0.54 -0.71 1.89
CA ARG A 65 0.06 -0.88 3.22
C ARG A 65 -0.67 -1.93 4.05
N GLU A 66 -2.00 -1.90 4.05
CA GLU A 66 -2.82 -2.91 4.75
C GLU A 66 -2.57 -4.32 4.19
N LYS A 67 -2.54 -4.46 2.86
CA LYS A 67 -2.25 -5.75 2.21
C LYS A 67 -0.84 -6.26 2.53
N VAL A 68 0.16 -5.38 2.58
CA VAL A 68 1.53 -5.74 2.92
C VAL A 68 1.63 -6.23 4.38
N LEU A 69 0.86 -5.65 5.29
CA LEU A 69 0.86 -6.05 6.71
C LEU A 69 -0.01 -7.27 7.02
N THR A 70 -0.93 -7.63 6.13
CA THR A 70 -1.81 -8.77 6.32
C THR A 70 -1.05 -10.06 6.03
N PRO A 71 -0.90 -10.99 7.01
CA PRO A 71 -0.32 -12.29 6.74
C PRO A 71 -1.17 -13.02 5.71
N SER A 72 -0.55 -13.55 4.65
CA SER A 72 -1.26 -14.45 3.75
C SER A 72 -1.64 -15.71 4.53
N ILE A 73 -2.94 -15.99 4.65
CA ILE A 73 -3.41 -17.31 5.07
C ILE A 73 -3.00 -18.26 3.94
N GLN A 74 -1.83 -18.89 4.08
CA GLN A 74 -1.50 -20.04 3.26
C GLN A 74 -2.50 -21.13 3.63
N ASN A 75 -3.33 -21.52 2.65
CA ASN A 75 -4.23 -22.67 2.78
C ASN A 75 -3.46 -23.86 3.37
N SER A 76 -4.02 -24.40 4.46
CA SER A 76 -3.56 -25.59 5.14
C SER A 76 -3.22 -26.70 4.16
N LYS A 77 -2.09 -27.37 4.40
CA LYS A 77 -1.73 -28.62 3.71
C LYS A 77 -2.93 -29.58 3.76
N LEU A 78 -3.39 -30.01 2.57
CA LEU A 78 -4.36 -31.08 2.39
C LEU A 78 -3.95 -32.34 3.19
N PRO A 79 -4.91 -33.14 3.71
CA PRO A 79 -4.58 -34.36 4.44
C PRO A 79 -3.84 -35.34 3.53
N THR A 80 -2.65 -35.75 3.96
CA THR A 80 -1.80 -36.74 3.30
C THR A 80 -2.55 -38.07 3.21
N ARG A 81 -2.89 -38.50 1.99
CA ARG A 81 -3.48 -39.81 1.72
C ARG A 81 -2.51 -40.91 2.16
N ASN A 82 -2.94 -41.72 3.13
CA ASN A 82 -2.20 -42.86 3.69
C ASN A 82 -1.58 -43.76 2.61
N SER A 83 -0.26 -43.98 2.69
CA SER A 83 0.42 -45.11 2.07
C SER A 83 0.65 -46.18 3.15
N LYS A 84 0.01 -47.34 2.99
CA LYS A 84 0.67 -48.66 2.99
C LYS A 84 -0.36 -49.78 2.81
N LEU A 85 -0.10 -50.51 1.74
CA LEU A 85 -0.69 -51.74 1.27
C LEU A 85 -0.85 -52.76 2.41
N LYS A 86 -2.03 -53.38 2.49
CA LYS A 86 -2.20 -54.68 3.15
C LYS A 86 -1.48 -55.73 2.31
N THR A 87 -0.41 -56.29 2.85
CA THR A 87 0.08 -57.61 2.45
C THR A 87 -0.43 -58.58 3.52
N SER A 88 -1.33 -59.47 3.14
CA SER A 88 -1.78 -60.60 3.95
C SER A 88 -1.57 -61.86 3.12
N LEU A 89 -0.69 -62.73 3.60
CA LEU A 89 -0.74 -64.17 3.35
C LEU A 89 -2.01 -64.74 4.00
#